data_AF-A0A6I2RCM6-F1
#
_entry.id   AF-A0A6I2RCM6-F1
#
_cell.length_a   1.000
_cell.length_b   1.000
_cell.length_c   1.000
_cell.angle_alpha   90.00
_cell.angle_beta   90.00
_cell.angle_gamma   90.00
#
_symmetry.space_group_name_H-M   'P 1'
#
loop_
_entity.id
_entity.type
_entity.pdbx_description
1 polymer ?
#
loop_
_entity_poly.entity_id
_entity_poly.type
_entity_poly.pdbx_seq_one_letter_code
_entity_poly.pdbx_strand_id
1 'polypeptide(L)'
;MGLTSTSTGAGAADTALVLRRERPDDRIVALAGNPNVGKSTVFNALTGLRQHTGNWPGKTVTSAQGRCERGGRGYVLVDLPGTYSLMAHSAEEEVARDFLCFGGADGAVVVCDATCLERNLNLVLQTLELQPRTVVCVNLLDEAERKGVRVELEALSRRLGVPVVGAAAGRGEGLEALMAAVEGVISAPEPPTPVPVRYPPPVEFAVASLRPLLEPRLRGRLPARWTALRLLEGDGAFLDRLSAALEWDPRADAALWGAVEEARAVLERQGLGGGAWCERVVSALVETAEAIGAASVTQLRSAAGRREQRLDRLLTSRATGIPLMLLLLAGVLWLTITGANYPSQLLSDGLFWVQDRLSDLFAYLNAPAWLHGALVLGVYRVLAWVVSVMLPPMAIFFPLFTLLEDFGYLPRVAFVLDHAFQRAKACGKQALTMCMGFGCNAAGVVGCRIIDSPRERLIAILTNNFVPCNGRFPPPEKGQIAPPGQQGLQGLPPGGGVGRDGQADFNVSRVIAAHIPRLLFHKAMLLGGKKERRGPRPRR
;
A
#
# COMPACT_ATOMS: atom_id res chain seq x y z
N MET A 1 25.58 -4.36 -10.79
CA MET A 1 24.20 -4.88 -10.89
C MET A 1 24.08 -5.68 -12.18
N GLY A 2 24.46 -6.96 -12.15
CA GLY A 2 24.30 -7.85 -13.30
C GLY A 2 23.14 -8.79 -13.01
N LEU A 3 22.07 -8.70 -13.80
CA LEU A 3 21.01 -9.70 -13.82
C LEU A 3 21.57 -10.93 -14.53
N THR A 4 21.92 -11.98 -13.78
CA THR A 4 22.36 -13.25 -14.37
C THR A 4 21.15 -14.08 -14.81
N SER A 5 21.33 -14.90 -15.85
CA SER A 5 20.30 -15.77 -16.43
C SER A 5 19.65 -16.78 -15.47
N THR A 6 20.22 -16.96 -14.28
CA THR A 6 19.62 -17.69 -13.15
C THR A 6 18.39 -16.97 -12.55
N SER A 7 18.20 -15.69 -12.82
CA SER A 7 17.07 -14.89 -12.32
C SER A 7 15.83 -14.92 -13.21
N THR A 8 15.91 -15.49 -14.42
CA THR A 8 14.84 -15.42 -15.44
C THR A 8 14.61 -16.75 -16.17
N GLY A 9 14.45 -17.85 -15.41
CA GLY A 9 14.09 -19.15 -15.98
C GLY A 9 12.93 -19.81 -15.23
N ALA A 10 12.21 -20.72 -15.88
CA ALA A 10 11.10 -21.49 -15.29
C ALA A 10 11.50 -22.27 -14.03
N GLY A 11 12.80 -22.52 -13.79
CA GLY A 11 13.32 -23.08 -12.54
C GLY A 11 13.29 -22.14 -11.33
N ALA A 12 13.02 -20.83 -11.52
CA ALA A 12 12.79 -19.88 -10.43
C ALA A 12 11.34 -19.93 -9.88
N ALA A 13 10.43 -20.64 -10.57
CA ALA A 13 9.03 -20.74 -10.17
C ALA A 13 8.76 -21.80 -9.09
N ASP A 14 9.69 -22.72 -8.85
CA ASP A 14 9.47 -23.94 -8.07
C ASP A 14 10.36 -24.11 -6.83
N THR A 15 10.97 -23.03 -6.33
CA THR A 15 11.56 -23.07 -4.98
C THR A 15 10.48 -22.79 -3.95
N ALA A 16 9.62 -23.79 -3.72
CA ALA A 16 8.81 -23.86 -2.52
C ALA A 16 9.73 -23.66 -1.30
N LEU A 17 9.34 -22.81 -0.35
CA LEU A 17 10.13 -22.58 0.86
C LEU A 17 10.21 -23.87 1.69
N VAL A 18 11.24 -24.67 1.44
CA VAL A 18 11.59 -25.81 2.30
C VAL A 18 12.29 -25.23 3.51
N LEU A 19 11.62 -25.30 4.66
CA LEU A 19 12.18 -24.93 5.95
C LEU A 19 13.42 -25.79 6.21
N ARG A 20 14.61 -25.18 6.10
CA ARG A 20 15.88 -25.88 6.32
C ARG A 20 16.17 -25.92 7.81
N ARG A 21 15.86 -27.05 8.45
CA ARG A 21 16.39 -27.42 9.77
C ARG A 21 17.76 -28.06 9.54
N GLU A 22 18.83 -27.48 10.09
CA GLU A 22 20.16 -28.11 10.02
C GLU A 22 20.30 -29.19 11.08
N ARG A 23 19.64 -29.01 12.23
CA ARG A 23 19.51 -30.01 13.28
C ARG A 23 18.03 -30.36 13.51
N PRO A 24 17.70 -31.61 13.85
CA PRO A 24 16.31 -32.01 14.16
C PRO A 24 15.67 -31.16 15.27
N ASP A 25 16.50 -30.70 16.22
CA ASP A 25 16.08 -29.91 17.39
C ASP A 25 16.00 -28.40 17.13
N ASP A 26 16.29 -27.95 15.90
CA ASP A 26 16.18 -26.53 15.55
C ASP A 26 14.71 -26.07 15.66
N ARG A 27 14.50 -24.95 16.36
CA ARG A 27 13.17 -24.37 16.59
C ARG A 27 12.81 -23.33 15.54
N ILE A 28 11.59 -23.38 15.03
CA ILE A 28 11.09 -22.46 14.02
C ILE A 28 10.36 -21.31 14.70
N VAL A 29 10.78 -20.08 14.44
CA VAL A 29 10.16 -18.88 15.00
C VAL A 29 9.70 -17.96 13.87
N ALA A 30 8.39 -17.68 13.84
CA ALA A 30 7.80 -16.79 12.86
C ALA A 30 8.00 -15.33 13.29
N LEU A 31 8.51 -14.48 12.41
CA LEU A 31 8.62 -13.04 12.63
C LEU A 31 7.48 -12.33 11.91
N ALA A 32 6.48 -11.86 12.67
CA ALA A 32 5.32 -11.14 12.18
C ALA A 32 5.41 -9.65 12.53
N GLY A 33 4.66 -8.80 11.83
CA GLY A 33 4.60 -7.37 12.13
C GLY A 33 4.01 -6.57 10.98
N ASN A 34 3.54 -5.36 11.29
CA ASN A 34 3.05 -4.44 10.26
C ASN A 34 4.18 -4.03 9.31
N PRO A 35 3.88 -3.56 8.09
CA PRO A 35 4.88 -2.89 7.25
C PRO A 35 5.58 -1.76 7.99
N ASN A 36 6.88 -1.59 7.74
CA ASN A 36 7.73 -0.49 8.25
C ASN A 36 7.97 -0.43 9.77
N VAL A 37 7.70 -1.51 10.52
CA VAL A 37 7.94 -1.57 11.99
C VAL A 37 9.39 -1.92 12.37
N GLY A 38 10.28 -2.01 11.38
CA GLY A 38 11.65 -2.49 11.57
C GLY A 38 11.76 -4.01 11.72
N LYS A 39 10.76 -4.78 11.28
CA LYS A 39 10.79 -6.26 11.25
C LYS A 39 12.03 -6.80 10.53
N SER A 40 12.32 -6.31 9.33
CA SER A 40 13.53 -6.71 8.59
C SER A 40 14.82 -6.28 9.29
N THR A 41 14.80 -5.17 10.03
CA THR A 41 15.95 -4.74 10.86
C THR A 41 16.20 -5.72 12.01
N VAL A 42 15.14 -6.13 12.71
CA VAL A 42 15.21 -7.17 13.76
C VAL A 42 15.69 -8.50 13.16
N PHE A 43 15.12 -8.92 12.05
CA PHE A 43 15.50 -10.14 11.33
C PHE A 43 16.99 -10.13 10.96
N ASN A 44 17.47 -9.03 10.35
CA ASN A 44 18.86 -8.89 9.94
C ASN A 44 19.82 -8.85 11.11
N ALA A 45 19.44 -8.16 12.19
CA ALA A 45 20.29 -8.07 13.37
C ALA A 45 20.41 -9.42 14.10
N LEU A 46 19.35 -10.25 14.08
CA LEU A 46 19.37 -11.58 14.70
C LEU A 46 20.06 -12.65 13.86
N THR A 47 19.94 -12.60 12.52
CA THR A 47 20.44 -13.65 11.61
C THR A 47 21.79 -13.32 10.97
N GLY A 48 22.21 -12.05 10.98
CA GLY A 48 23.44 -11.60 10.35
C GLY A 48 23.47 -11.94 8.85
N LEU A 49 24.59 -12.51 8.39
CA LEU A 49 24.79 -12.88 6.97
C LEU A 49 24.17 -14.25 6.59
N ARG A 50 23.58 -14.99 7.53
CA ARG A 50 23.09 -16.37 7.29
C ARG A 50 21.63 -16.38 6.89
N GLN A 51 21.33 -15.77 5.74
CA GLN A 51 19.97 -15.61 5.23
C GLN A 51 19.81 -16.27 3.87
N HIS A 52 18.62 -16.83 3.66
CA HIS A 52 18.18 -17.34 2.37
C HIS A 52 16.85 -16.67 2.00
N THR A 53 16.82 -16.04 0.83
CA THR A 53 15.62 -15.46 0.25
C THR A 53 15.06 -16.36 -0.84
N GLY A 54 13.74 -16.53 -0.87
CA GLY A 54 13.01 -17.28 -1.88
C GLY A 54 11.64 -16.66 -2.13
N ASN A 55 10.74 -17.43 -2.75
CA ASN A 55 9.33 -17.08 -2.85
C ASN A 55 8.49 -18.08 -2.03
N TRP A 56 7.33 -17.64 -1.55
CA TRP A 56 6.36 -18.54 -0.95
C TRP A 56 5.77 -19.48 -2.01
N PRO A 57 5.55 -20.78 -1.70
CA PRO A 57 5.07 -21.76 -2.68
C PRO A 57 3.80 -21.28 -3.40
N GLY A 58 3.85 -21.21 -4.74
CA GLY A 58 2.71 -20.81 -5.57
C GLY A 58 2.28 -19.35 -5.43
N LYS A 59 3.11 -18.47 -4.85
CA LYS A 59 2.82 -17.04 -4.67
C LYS A 59 4.02 -16.18 -5.10
N THR A 60 3.75 -14.98 -5.59
CA THR A 60 4.78 -13.98 -5.96
C THR A 60 5.33 -13.20 -4.76
N VAL A 61 5.09 -13.68 -3.54
CA VAL A 61 5.49 -13.01 -2.31
C VAL A 61 6.87 -13.51 -1.91
N THR A 62 7.81 -12.60 -1.73
CA THR A 62 9.18 -12.93 -1.29
C THR A 62 9.16 -13.44 0.15
N SER A 63 9.97 -14.44 0.42
CA SER A 63 10.19 -15.01 1.74
C SER A 63 11.66 -14.92 2.12
N ALA A 64 11.95 -14.68 3.39
CA ALA A 64 13.31 -14.73 3.91
C ALA A 64 13.34 -15.66 5.13
N GLN A 65 14.34 -16.52 5.19
CA GLN A 65 14.62 -17.35 6.35
C GLN A 65 16.08 -17.17 6.75
N GLY A 66 16.36 -17.19 8.04
CA GLY A 66 17.73 -17.08 8.55
C GLY A 66 17.91 -17.87 9.83
N ARG A 67 19.15 -18.30 10.08
CA ARG A 67 19.48 -19.14 11.23
C ARG A 67 20.29 -18.33 12.23
N CYS A 68 19.90 -18.39 13.50
CA CYS A 68 20.74 -17.93 14.61
C CYS A 68 20.94 -19.07 15.62
N GLU A 69 22.10 -19.08 16.28
CA GLU A 69 22.41 -20.06 17.31
C GLU A 69 22.55 -19.35 18.65
N ARG A 70 21.91 -19.89 19.68
CA ARG A 70 21.94 -19.33 21.04
C ARG A 70 21.82 -20.44 22.06
N GLY A 71 22.67 -20.40 23.10
CA GLY A 71 22.70 -21.45 24.13
C GLY A 71 22.98 -22.86 23.59
N GLY A 72 23.65 -22.98 22.43
CA GLY A 72 23.91 -24.27 21.77
C GLY A 72 22.74 -24.85 20.98
N ARG A 73 21.58 -24.18 20.95
CA ARG A 73 20.41 -24.52 20.12
C ARG A 73 20.31 -23.62 18.90
N GLY A 74 19.83 -24.17 17.78
CA GLY A 74 19.55 -23.41 16.57
C GLY A 74 18.11 -22.93 16.51
N TYR A 75 17.93 -21.69 16.06
CA TYR A 75 16.63 -21.08 15.79
C TYR A 75 16.58 -20.70 14.32
N VAL A 76 15.54 -21.17 13.63
CA VAL A 76 15.22 -20.79 12.26
C VAL A 76 14.18 -19.70 12.31
N LEU A 77 14.61 -18.47 12.06
CA LEU A 77 13.75 -17.30 11.98
C LEU A 77 13.17 -17.23 10.57
N VAL A 78 11.85 -17.14 10.46
CA VAL A 78 11.14 -16.99 9.18
C VAL A 78 10.47 -15.64 9.15
N ASP A 79 10.90 -14.80 8.21
CA ASP A 79 10.35 -13.46 8.03
C ASP A 79 9.03 -13.53 7.28
N LEU A 80 7.92 -13.26 7.97
CA LEU A 80 6.62 -13.19 7.33
C LEU A 80 6.46 -11.87 6.58
N PRO A 81 5.68 -11.84 5.49
CA PRO A 81 5.30 -10.59 4.84
C PRO A 81 4.70 -9.60 5.86
N GLY A 82 4.96 -8.30 5.68
CA GLY A 82 4.39 -7.30 6.57
C GLY A 82 2.89 -7.18 6.35
N THR A 83 2.08 -7.43 7.39
CA THR A 83 0.62 -7.48 7.29
C THR A 83 -0.05 -6.66 8.40
N TYR A 84 -1.27 -6.19 8.16
CA TYR A 84 -2.03 -5.44 9.18
C TYR A 84 -3.06 -6.31 9.92
N SER A 85 -3.44 -7.44 9.32
CA SER A 85 -4.45 -8.36 9.80
C SER A 85 -4.10 -9.78 9.35
N LEU A 86 -4.64 -10.78 10.04
CA LEU A 86 -4.67 -12.18 9.60
C LEU A 86 -6.04 -12.58 9.05
N MET A 87 -7.00 -11.65 9.03
CA MET A 87 -8.23 -11.77 8.24
C MET A 87 -7.88 -11.44 6.79
N ALA A 88 -7.62 -12.47 6.00
CA ALA A 88 -6.92 -12.35 4.73
C ALA A 88 -7.76 -11.65 3.64
N HIS A 89 -7.28 -10.50 3.16
CA HIS A 89 -7.77 -9.82 1.96
C HIS A 89 -6.67 -9.65 0.89
N SER A 90 -5.45 -10.06 1.20
CA SER A 90 -4.27 -9.96 0.34
C SER A 90 -3.45 -11.25 0.35
N ALA A 91 -2.62 -11.44 -0.68
CA ALA A 91 -1.74 -12.59 -0.77
C ALA A 91 -0.70 -12.61 0.37
N GLU A 92 -0.23 -11.45 0.83
CA GLU A 92 0.66 -11.37 1.99
C GLU A 92 -0.01 -11.85 3.29
N GLU A 93 -1.26 -11.45 3.52
CA GLU A 93 -2.03 -11.85 4.70
C GLU A 93 -2.36 -13.34 4.70
N GLU A 94 -2.75 -13.89 3.54
CA GLU A 94 -2.94 -15.33 3.38
C GLU A 94 -1.67 -16.11 3.74
N VAL A 95 -0.52 -15.67 3.23
CA VAL A 95 0.76 -16.33 3.48
C VAL A 95 1.15 -16.27 4.95
N ALA A 96 1.01 -15.10 5.60
CA ALA A 96 1.32 -14.96 7.01
C ALA A 96 0.40 -15.82 7.90
N ARG A 97 -0.91 -15.81 7.63
CA ARG A 97 -1.90 -16.65 8.31
C ARG A 97 -1.58 -18.13 8.18
N ASP A 98 -1.36 -18.58 6.95
CA ASP A 98 -1.15 -20.00 6.69
C ASP A 98 0.16 -20.52 7.25
N PHE A 99 1.22 -19.70 7.26
CA PHE A 99 2.46 -20.09 7.91
C PHE A 99 2.29 -20.24 9.42
N LEU A 100 1.56 -19.32 10.08
CA LEU A 100 1.26 -19.42 11.50
C LEU A 100 0.40 -20.65 11.82
N CYS A 101 -0.53 -21.01 10.95
CA CYS A 101 -1.41 -22.18 11.12
C CYS A 101 -0.73 -23.52 10.81
N PHE A 102 0.01 -23.58 9.71
CA PHE A 102 0.43 -24.85 9.08
C PHE A 102 1.93 -24.92 8.80
N GLY A 103 2.67 -23.82 8.95
CA GLY A 103 4.11 -23.75 8.70
C GLY A 103 4.98 -24.41 9.77
N GLY A 104 4.39 -24.97 10.83
CA GLY A 104 5.11 -25.69 11.88
C GLY A 104 5.98 -24.80 12.77
N ALA A 105 5.56 -23.54 12.97
CA ALA A 105 6.23 -22.62 13.88
C ALA A 105 6.08 -23.06 15.35
N ASP A 106 7.20 -23.16 16.07
CA ASP A 106 7.24 -23.45 17.51
C ASP A 106 6.87 -22.23 18.37
N GLY A 107 6.97 -21.03 17.80
CA GLY A 107 6.59 -19.76 18.42
C GLY A 107 6.59 -18.61 17.41
N ALA A 108 6.14 -17.44 17.86
CA ALA A 108 6.12 -16.23 17.04
C ALA A 108 6.69 -15.03 17.78
N VAL A 109 7.24 -14.08 17.02
CA VAL A 109 7.61 -12.75 17.48
C VAL A 109 6.83 -11.74 16.68
N VAL A 110 6.02 -10.93 17.34
CA VAL A 110 5.29 -9.84 16.68
C VAL A 110 6.04 -8.54 16.94
N VAL A 111 6.59 -7.94 15.88
CA VAL A 111 7.30 -6.67 15.93
C VAL A 111 6.31 -5.52 15.80
N CYS A 112 6.32 -4.64 16.79
CA CYS A 112 5.47 -3.46 16.89
C CYS A 112 6.32 -2.18 16.86
N ASP A 113 5.79 -1.12 16.27
CA ASP A 113 6.39 0.21 16.31
C ASP A 113 5.91 0.94 17.57
N ALA A 114 6.85 1.37 18.42
CA ALA A 114 6.58 2.12 19.63
C ALA A 114 5.89 3.47 19.38
N THR A 115 6.07 4.08 18.21
CA THR A 115 5.48 5.37 17.86
C THR A 115 3.99 5.28 17.52
N CYS A 116 3.52 4.10 17.10
CA CYS A 116 2.13 3.87 16.69
C CYS A 116 1.55 2.54 17.22
N LEU A 117 1.83 2.23 18.49
CA LEU A 117 1.56 0.94 19.11
C LEU A 117 0.11 0.46 18.97
N GLU A 118 -0.88 1.34 19.14
CA GLU A 118 -2.32 1.02 19.04
C GLU A 118 -2.67 0.29 17.74
N ARG A 119 -2.15 0.76 16.60
CA ARG A 119 -2.40 0.18 15.28
C ARG A 119 -1.78 -1.21 15.14
N ASN A 120 -0.65 -1.44 15.79
CA ASN A 120 0.10 -2.68 15.69
C ASN A 120 -0.47 -3.76 16.60
N LEU A 121 -1.14 -3.36 17.69
CA LEU A 121 -1.77 -4.30 18.62
C LEU A 121 -2.88 -5.14 17.98
N ASN A 122 -3.52 -4.66 16.90
CA ASN A 122 -4.50 -5.47 16.18
C ASN A 122 -3.89 -6.80 15.67
N LEU A 123 -2.72 -6.73 15.02
CA LEU A 123 -2.01 -7.93 14.57
C LEU A 123 -1.53 -8.78 15.74
N VAL A 124 -1.09 -8.15 16.84
CA VAL A 124 -0.68 -8.87 18.07
C VAL A 124 -1.83 -9.72 18.60
N LEU A 125 -3.01 -9.14 18.79
CA LEU A 125 -4.18 -9.85 19.33
C LEU A 125 -4.57 -11.04 18.45
N GLN A 126 -4.58 -10.86 17.12
CA GLN A 126 -4.90 -11.96 16.19
C GLN A 126 -3.83 -13.05 16.19
N THR A 127 -2.54 -12.68 16.32
CA THR A 127 -1.45 -13.66 16.41
C THR A 127 -1.53 -14.44 17.72
N LEU A 128 -1.90 -13.80 18.82
CA LEU A 128 -2.09 -14.45 20.13
C LEU A 128 -3.22 -15.49 20.13
N GLU A 129 -4.27 -15.28 19.33
CA GLU A 129 -5.34 -16.27 19.16
C GLU A 129 -4.88 -17.52 18.38
N LEU A 130 -3.84 -17.40 17.55
CA LEU A 130 -3.30 -18.48 16.71
C LEU A 130 -2.10 -19.20 17.34
N GLN A 131 -1.16 -18.43 17.86
CA GLN A 131 0.09 -18.90 18.42
C GLN A 131 0.26 -18.33 19.84
N PRO A 132 -0.18 -19.06 20.87
CA PRO A 132 -0.03 -18.64 22.26
C PRO A 132 1.45 -18.46 22.68
N ARG A 133 2.39 -19.16 22.03
CA ARG A 133 3.84 -19.00 22.23
C ARG A 133 4.38 -17.78 21.47
N THR A 134 3.81 -16.61 21.74
CA THR A 134 4.18 -15.35 21.10
C THR A 134 4.92 -14.43 22.06
N VAL A 135 5.96 -13.75 21.56
CA VAL A 135 6.64 -12.64 22.23
C VAL A 135 6.39 -11.35 21.45
N VAL A 136 6.08 -10.26 22.14
CA VAL A 136 5.85 -8.96 21.50
C VAL A 136 7.13 -8.12 21.60
N CYS A 137 7.65 -7.70 20.46
CA CYS A 137 8.83 -6.85 20.36
C CYS A 137 8.38 -5.41 20.06
N VAL A 138 8.46 -4.51 21.04
CA VAL A 138 8.19 -3.08 20.84
C VAL A 138 9.48 -2.40 20.39
N ASN A 139 9.62 -2.24 19.08
CA ASN A 139 10.78 -1.68 18.40
C ASN A 139 10.64 -0.16 18.21
N LEU A 140 11.73 0.51 17.80
CA LEU A 140 11.78 1.97 17.57
C LEU A 140 11.53 2.81 18.84
N LEU A 141 11.95 2.29 20.01
CA LEU A 141 11.83 3.01 21.28
C LEU A 141 12.61 4.33 21.29
N ASP A 142 13.75 4.39 20.61
CA ASP A 142 14.56 5.61 20.51
C ASP A 142 13.86 6.71 19.71
N GLU A 143 13.11 6.34 18.68
CA GLU A 143 12.27 7.27 17.92
C GLU A 143 11.01 7.67 18.70
N ALA A 144 10.41 6.75 19.44
CA ALA A 144 9.29 7.05 20.33
C ALA A 144 9.68 8.09 21.40
N GLU A 145 10.84 7.92 22.04
CA GLU A 145 11.35 8.89 23.02
C GLU A 145 11.56 10.28 22.41
N ARG A 146 12.12 10.36 21.19
CA ARG A 146 12.27 11.63 20.46
C ARG A 146 10.94 12.33 20.19
N LYS A 147 9.89 11.54 19.92
CA LYS A 147 8.52 12.05 19.73
C LYS A 147 7.79 12.34 21.04
N GLY A 148 8.40 12.07 22.20
CA GLY A 148 7.76 12.23 23.51
C GLY A 148 6.74 11.12 23.80
N VAL A 149 6.88 9.95 23.20
CA VAL A 149 6.03 8.78 23.48
C VAL A 149 6.79 7.85 24.42
N ARG A 150 6.19 7.54 25.58
CA ARG A 150 6.70 6.51 26.50
C ARG A 150 5.77 5.32 26.52
N VAL A 151 6.34 4.13 26.40
CA VAL A 151 5.61 2.86 26.43
C VAL A 151 5.92 2.11 27.72
N GLU A 152 4.89 1.81 28.49
CA GLU A 152 4.97 1.03 29.74
C GLU A 152 4.98 -0.47 29.42
N LEU A 153 6.17 -1.02 29.12
CA LEU A 153 6.34 -2.41 28.65
C LEU A 153 5.77 -3.45 29.62
N GLU A 154 5.95 -3.26 30.94
CA GLU A 154 5.43 -4.16 31.97
C GLU A 154 3.89 -4.11 32.06
N ALA A 155 3.29 -2.94 31.91
CA ALA A 155 1.84 -2.79 31.88
C ALA A 155 1.27 -3.47 30.63
N LEU A 156 1.94 -3.30 29.48
CA LEU A 156 1.56 -3.95 28.23
C LEU A 156 1.65 -5.48 28.35
N SER A 157 2.73 -5.99 28.95
CA SER A 157 2.93 -7.43 29.15
C SER A 157 1.83 -8.04 30.03
N ARG A 158 1.48 -7.39 31.15
CA ARG A 158 0.37 -7.83 32.01
C ARG A 158 -0.99 -7.81 31.31
N ARG A 159 -1.24 -6.83 30.44
CA ARG A 159 -2.50 -6.69 29.71
C ARG A 159 -2.64 -7.68 28.56
N LEU A 160 -1.54 -8.04 27.91
CA LEU A 160 -1.54 -9.03 26.83
C LEU A 160 -1.43 -10.47 27.36
N GLY A 161 -0.86 -10.67 28.55
CA GLY A 161 -0.61 -12.00 29.12
C GLY A 161 0.60 -12.71 28.50
N VAL A 162 1.45 -11.97 27.77
CA VAL A 162 2.65 -12.50 27.11
C VAL A 162 3.86 -11.59 27.35
N PRO A 163 5.10 -12.11 27.21
CA PRO A 163 6.29 -11.29 27.35
C PRO A 163 6.34 -10.18 26.29
N VAL A 164 6.62 -8.97 26.76
CA VAL A 164 6.84 -7.79 25.93
C VAL A 164 8.28 -7.33 26.16
N VAL A 165 9.03 -7.19 25.07
CA VAL A 165 10.42 -6.73 25.10
C VAL A 165 10.56 -5.46 24.28
N GLY A 166 11.22 -4.46 24.85
CA GLY A 166 11.59 -3.23 24.16
C GLY A 166 12.88 -3.38 23.36
N ALA A 167 12.92 -2.82 22.15
CA ALA A 167 14.10 -2.85 21.29
C ALA A 167 14.32 -1.53 20.55
N ALA A 168 15.60 -1.28 20.23
CA ALA A 168 16.01 -0.32 19.20
C ALA A 168 16.93 -1.07 18.23
N ALA A 169 16.33 -1.86 17.33
CA ALA A 169 17.05 -2.82 16.50
C ALA A 169 18.14 -2.17 15.63
N GLY A 170 17.95 -0.92 15.19
CA GLY A 170 18.97 -0.17 14.44
C GLY A 170 20.25 0.12 15.22
N ARG A 171 20.21 0.06 16.56
CA ARG A 171 21.35 0.23 17.47
C ARG A 171 21.82 -1.10 18.09
N GLY A 172 21.14 -2.20 17.78
CA GLY A 172 21.41 -3.52 18.39
C GLY A 172 20.89 -3.67 19.83
N GLU A 173 20.12 -2.71 20.35
CA GLU A 173 19.63 -2.73 21.74
C GLU A 173 18.35 -3.58 21.87
N GLY A 174 18.26 -4.37 22.95
CA GLY A 174 17.07 -5.17 23.30
C GLY A 174 16.93 -6.53 22.58
N LEU A 175 17.77 -6.81 21.59
CA LEU A 175 17.73 -8.07 20.81
C LEU A 175 18.11 -9.30 21.65
N GLU A 176 19.06 -9.15 22.56
CA GLU A 176 19.49 -10.20 23.50
C GLU A 176 18.34 -10.61 24.43
N ALA A 177 17.61 -9.62 24.97
CA ALA A 177 16.44 -9.83 25.82
C ALA A 177 15.27 -10.44 25.02
N LEU A 178 15.10 -10.04 23.76
CA LEU A 178 14.08 -10.59 22.87
C LEU A 178 14.29 -12.09 22.67
N MET A 179 15.52 -12.49 22.33
CA MET A 179 15.83 -13.91 22.13
C MET A 179 15.72 -14.73 23.43
N ALA A 180 16.10 -14.16 24.58
CA ALA A 180 15.90 -14.81 25.87
C ALA A 180 14.41 -15.04 26.19
N ALA A 181 13.55 -14.05 25.89
CA ALA A 181 12.10 -14.20 26.04
C ALA A 181 11.53 -15.27 25.09
N VAL A 182 11.99 -15.31 23.85
CA VAL A 182 11.61 -16.34 22.86
C VAL A 182 12.00 -17.73 23.34
N GLU A 183 13.23 -17.90 23.83
CA GLU A 183 13.71 -19.17 24.38
C GLU A 183 12.87 -19.63 25.58
N GLY A 184 12.55 -18.69 26.49
CA GLY A 184 11.70 -18.97 27.65
C GLY A 184 10.30 -19.43 27.26
N VAL A 185 9.66 -18.73 26.31
CA VAL A 185 8.31 -19.06 25.85
C VAL A 185 8.25 -20.36 25.06
N ILE A 186 9.27 -20.68 24.26
CA ILE A 186 9.31 -21.92 23.48
C ILE A 186 9.63 -23.12 24.38
N SER A 187 10.52 -22.94 25.36
CA SER A 187 10.96 -24.02 26.24
C SER A 187 9.98 -24.32 27.39
N ALA A 188 9.06 -23.40 27.69
CA ALA A 188 8.07 -23.59 28.75
C ALA A 188 7.16 -24.81 28.47
N PRO A 189 6.86 -25.67 29.48
CA PRO A 189 5.99 -26.83 29.29
C PRO A 189 4.61 -26.44 28.76
N GLU A 190 4.04 -25.40 29.36
CA GLU A 190 2.76 -24.82 28.97
C GLU A 190 2.98 -23.49 28.23
N PRO A 191 2.16 -23.19 27.20
CA PRO A 191 2.20 -21.88 26.57
C PRO A 191 1.74 -20.79 27.55
N PRO A 192 2.17 -19.53 27.34
CA PRO A 192 1.54 -18.38 27.98
C PRO A 192 0.02 -18.40 27.76
N THR A 193 -0.74 -17.84 28.70
CA THR A 193 -2.19 -17.65 28.57
C THR A 193 -2.47 -16.19 28.19
N PRO A 194 -2.67 -15.87 26.89
CA PRO A 194 -2.99 -14.51 26.50
C PRO A 194 -4.35 -14.09 27.04
N VAL A 195 -4.53 -12.79 27.28
CA VAL A 195 -5.83 -12.26 27.64
C VAL A 195 -6.77 -12.40 26.42
N PRO A 196 -7.89 -13.13 26.52
CA PRO A 196 -8.76 -13.37 25.38
C PRO A 196 -9.50 -12.10 25.00
N VAL A 197 -9.57 -11.83 23.69
CA VAL A 197 -10.42 -10.77 23.13
C VAL A 197 -11.88 -11.20 23.28
N ARG A 198 -12.71 -10.35 23.87
CA ARG A 198 -14.14 -10.63 24.05
C ARG A 198 -14.93 -10.13 22.85
N TYR A 199 -15.56 -11.05 22.15
CA TYR A 199 -16.47 -10.74 21.05
C TYR A 199 -17.88 -10.48 21.58
N PRO A 200 -18.78 -9.91 20.74
CA PRO A 200 -20.18 -9.79 21.12
C PRO A 200 -20.76 -11.13 21.56
N PRO A 201 -21.63 -11.17 22.58
CA PRO A 201 -22.22 -12.41 23.10
C PRO A 201 -22.73 -13.38 22.02
N PRO A 202 -23.42 -12.94 20.95
CA PRO A 202 -23.91 -13.83 19.90
C PRO A 202 -22.80 -14.66 19.24
N VAL A 203 -21.64 -14.02 19.01
CA VAL A 203 -20.47 -14.64 18.39
C VAL A 203 -19.79 -15.57 19.39
N GLU A 204 -19.68 -15.17 20.66
CA GLU A 204 -19.12 -16.04 21.71
C GLU A 204 -19.94 -17.32 21.90
N PHE A 205 -21.28 -17.23 21.87
CA PHE A 205 -22.15 -18.41 21.97
C PHE A 205 -21.98 -19.34 20.76
N ALA A 206 -21.89 -18.78 19.54
CA ALA A 206 -21.63 -19.54 18.32
C ALA A 206 -20.27 -20.25 18.36
N VAL A 207 -19.22 -19.57 18.85
CA VAL A 207 -17.90 -20.18 18.99
C VAL A 207 -17.89 -21.25 20.08
N ALA A 208 -18.59 -21.02 21.19
CA ALA A 208 -18.69 -21.97 22.29
C ALA A 208 -19.42 -23.25 21.91
N SER A 209 -20.43 -23.20 21.02
CA SER A 209 -21.13 -24.40 20.55
C SER A 209 -20.28 -25.27 19.62
N LEU A 210 -19.37 -24.66 18.84
CA LEU A 210 -18.49 -25.37 17.91
C LEU A 210 -17.25 -25.97 18.59
N ARG A 211 -16.78 -25.37 19.68
CA ARG A 211 -15.53 -25.76 20.36
C ARG A 211 -15.46 -27.25 20.76
N PRO A 212 -16.49 -27.87 21.38
CA PRO A 212 -16.45 -29.28 21.76
C PRO A 212 -16.34 -30.25 20.58
N LEU A 213 -16.84 -29.85 19.40
CA LEU A 213 -16.76 -30.65 18.17
C LEU A 213 -15.37 -30.55 17.52
N LEU A 214 -14.67 -29.42 17.73
CA LEU A 214 -13.38 -29.13 17.13
C LEU A 214 -12.19 -29.63 17.95
N GLU A 215 -12.22 -29.50 19.28
CA GLU A 215 -11.08 -29.86 20.14
C GLU A 215 -10.56 -31.30 19.91
N PRO A 216 -11.42 -32.35 19.83
CA PRO A 216 -10.96 -33.72 19.57
C PRO A 216 -10.33 -33.90 18.18
N ARG A 217 -10.76 -33.11 17.20
CA ARG A 217 -10.32 -33.22 15.80
C ARG A 217 -9.03 -32.46 15.52
N LEU A 218 -8.87 -31.30 16.14
CA LEU A 218 -7.68 -30.45 15.97
C LEU A 218 -6.45 -31.00 16.70
N ARG A 219 -6.63 -31.84 17.73
CA ARG A 219 -5.53 -32.50 18.49
C ARG A 219 -4.44 -31.52 18.94
N GLY A 220 -4.81 -30.28 19.25
CA GLY A 220 -3.89 -29.21 19.65
C GLY A 220 -3.02 -28.63 18.53
N ARG A 221 -3.20 -29.01 17.26
CA ARG A 221 -2.49 -28.41 16.11
C ARG A 221 -2.92 -26.96 15.85
N LEU A 222 -4.19 -26.65 16.11
CA LEU A 222 -4.77 -25.32 15.95
C LEU A 222 -5.68 -24.97 17.13
N PRO A 223 -5.76 -23.68 17.52
CA PRO A 223 -6.70 -23.22 18.53
C PRO A 223 -8.16 -23.36 18.08
N ALA A 224 -8.95 -24.16 18.81
CA ALA A 224 -10.34 -24.46 18.47
C ALA A 224 -11.23 -23.20 18.37
N ARG A 225 -10.99 -22.20 19.22
CA ARG A 225 -11.69 -20.91 19.19
C ARG A 225 -11.48 -20.19 17.86
N TRP A 226 -10.24 -20.08 17.41
CA TRP A 226 -9.92 -19.39 16.16
C TRP A 226 -10.44 -20.17 14.95
N THR A 227 -10.31 -21.49 14.95
CA THR A 227 -10.85 -22.35 13.87
C THR A 227 -12.37 -22.23 13.77
N ALA A 228 -13.09 -22.16 14.90
CA ALA A 228 -14.54 -21.95 14.91
C ALA A 228 -14.94 -20.63 14.21
N LEU A 229 -14.24 -19.53 14.50
CA LEU A 229 -14.48 -18.25 13.83
C LEU A 229 -14.29 -18.34 12.32
N ARG A 230 -13.25 -19.04 11.85
CA ARG A 230 -13.00 -19.23 10.41
C ARG A 230 -14.01 -20.14 9.73
N LEU A 231 -14.50 -21.16 10.42
CA LEU A 231 -15.58 -22.01 9.91
C LEU A 231 -16.88 -21.22 9.76
N LEU A 232 -17.20 -20.34 10.70
CA LEU A 232 -18.37 -19.45 10.61
C LEU A 232 -18.29 -18.52 9.38
N GLU A 233 -17.09 -18.02 9.05
CA GLU A 233 -16.85 -17.17 7.87
C GLU A 233 -17.04 -17.92 6.55
N GLY A 234 -16.64 -19.20 6.48
CA GLY A 234 -16.86 -20.03 5.30
C GLY A 234 -15.94 -19.71 4.12
N ASP A 235 -14.74 -19.17 4.37
CA ASP A 235 -13.73 -18.96 3.33
C ASP A 235 -13.30 -20.31 2.72
N GLY A 236 -13.79 -20.60 1.51
CA GLY A 236 -13.55 -21.87 0.81
C GLY A 236 -12.06 -22.18 0.62
N ALA A 237 -11.24 -21.16 0.32
CA ALA A 237 -9.80 -21.35 0.11
C ALA A 237 -9.09 -21.76 1.40
N PHE A 238 -9.49 -21.18 2.53
CA PHE A 238 -9.01 -21.59 3.85
C PHE A 238 -9.48 -22.99 4.21
N LEU A 239 -10.75 -23.34 3.95
CA LEU A 239 -11.29 -24.67 4.22
C LEU A 239 -10.53 -25.75 3.43
N ASP A 240 -10.24 -25.53 2.16
CA ASP A 240 -9.49 -26.49 1.35
C ASP A 240 -8.07 -26.72 1.91
N ARG A 241 -7.39 -25.66 2.37
CA ARG A 241 -6.08 -25.75 3.04
C ARG A 241 -6.17 -26.45 4.39
N LEU A 242 -7.19 -26.14 5.18
CA LEU A 242 -7.45 -26.79 6.47
C LEU A 242 -7.65 -28.29 6.29
N SER A 243 -8.44 -28.69 5.29
CA SER A 243 -8.70 -30.09 4.96
C SER A 243 -7.43 -30.82 4.53
N ALA A 244 -6.59 -30.17 3.72
CA ALA A 244 -5.30 -30.74 3.30
C ALA A 244 -4.32 -30.89 4.47
N ALA A 245 -4.24 -29.90 5.37
CA ALA A 245 -3.28 -29.90 6.48
C ALA A 245 -3.69 -30.85 7.64
N LEU A 246 -4.99 -31.04 7.85
CA LEU A 246 -5.51 -31.90 8.92
C LEU A 246 -5.90 -33.31 8.45
N GLU A 247 -5.81 -33.60 7.15
CA GLU A 247 -6.29 -34.85 6.54
C GLU A 247 -7.76 -35.15 6.91
N TRP A 248 -8.54 -34.10 7.12
CA TRP A 248 -9.92 -34.16 7.59
C TRP A 248 -10.71 -33.00 7.00
N ASP A 249 -11.76 -33.29 6.23
CA ASP A 249 -12.63 -32.26 5.66
C ASP A 249 -13.75 -31.86 6.64
N PRO A 250 -13.75 -30.62 7.15
CA PRO A 250 -14.82 -30.13 8.04
C PRO A 250 -16.20 -30.15 7.38
N ARG A 251 -16.27 -30.04 6.04
CA ARG A 251 -17.53 -30.03 5.28
C ARG A 251 -18.17 -31.41 5.18
N ALA A 252 -17.35 -32.47 5.25
CA ALA A 252 -17.82 -33.85 5.20
C ALA A 252 -18.40 -34.32 6.54
N ASP A 253 -18.07 -33.63 7.64
CA ASP A 253 -18.63 -33.93 8.95
C ASP A 253 -20.01 -33.31 9.12
N ALA A 254 -21.06 -34.12 8.97
CA ALA A 254 -22.44 -33.68 9.07
C ALA A 254 -22.80 -33.07 10.45
N ALA A 255 -22.19 -33.56 11.54
CA ALA A 255 -22.45 -33.04 12.88
C ALA A 255 -21.83 -31.66 13.07
N LEU A 256 -20.58 -31.48 12.62
CA LEU A 256 -19.93 -30.18 12.67
C LEU A 256 -20.58 -29.16 11.73
N TRP A 257 -20.80 -29.55 10.47
CA TRP A 257 -21.35 -28.62 9.49
C TRP A 257 -22.80 -28.23 9.83
N GLY A 258 -23.58 -29.17 10.37
CA GLY A 258 -24.91 -28.87 10.94
C GLY A 258 -24.85 -27.84 12.07
N ALA A 259 -23.88 -27.95 12.98
CA ALA A 259 -23.67 -26.97 14.05
C ALA A 259 -23.20 -25.61 13.52
N VAL A 260 -22.38 -25.57 12.47
CA VAL A 260 -21.94 -24.32 11.82
C VAL A 260 -23.14 -23.60 11.17
N GLU A 261 -23.98 -24.33 10.45
CA GLU A 261 -25.20 -23.76 9.84
C GLU A 261 -26.21 -23.29 10.89
N GLU A 262 -26.39 -24.04 11.99
CA GLU A 262 -27.22 -23.60 13.11
C GLU A 262 -26.68 -22.32 13.75
N ALA A 263 -25.37 -22.25 13.98
CA ALA A 263 -24.72 -21.06 14.54
C ALA A 263 -24.86 -19.83 13.61
N ARG A 264 -24.75 -20.01 12.29
CA ARG A 264 -25.03 -18.96 11.30
C ARG A 264 -26.48 -18.50 11.36
N ALA A 265 -27.43 -19.43 11.42
CA ALA A 265 -28.85 -19.11 11.54
C ALA A 265 -29.19 -18.38 12.85
N VAL A 266 -28.48 -18.68 13.96
CA VAL A 266 -28.61 -17.91 15.21
C VAL A 266 -28.10 -16.48 15.04
N LEU A 267 -26.94 -16.29 14.41
CA LEU A 267 -26.39 -14.96 14.14
C LEU A 267 -27.33 -14.14 13.24
N GLU A 268 -27.91 -14.76 12.21
CA GLU A 268 -28.89 -14.12 11.33
C GLU A 268 -30.15 -13.67 12.08
N ARG A 269 -30.71 -14.53 12.94
CA ARG A 269 -31.88 -14.19 13.78
C ARG A 269 -31.61 -13.02 14.73
N GLN A 270 -30.36 -12.81 15.12
CA GLN A 270 -29.94 -11.71 15.97
C GLN A 270 -29.55 -10.44 15.17
N GLY A 271 -29.82 -10.41 13.87
CA GLY A 271 -29.53 -9.26 13.00
C GLY A 271 -28.07 -9.14 12.59
N LEU A 272 -27.26 -10.18 12.78
CA LEU A 272 -25.85 -10.25 12.43
C LEU A 272 -25.60 -11.14 11.19
N GLY A 273 -26.55 -11.12 10.24
CA GLY A 273 -26.43 -11.85 8.96
C GLY A 273 -25.51 -11.18 7.93
N GLY A 274 -25.20 -11.90 6.86
CA GLY A 274 -24.59 -11.34 5.64
C GLY A 274 -23.21 -10.68 5.81
N GLY A 275 -22.40 -11.13 6.78
CA GLY A 275 -21.06 -10.59 7.06
C GLY A 275 -21.00 -9.49 8.12
N ALA A 276 -22.14 -9.00 8.62
CA ALA A 276 -22.18 -7.99 9.69
C ALA A 276 -21.53 -8.47 11.00
N TRP A 277 -21.56 -9.78 11.28
CA TRP A 277 -20.84 -10.33 12.43
C TRP A 277 -19.31 -10.23 12.28
N CYS A 278 -18.76 -10.39 11.07
CA CYS A 278 -17.33 -10.22 10.81
C CYS A 278 -16.89 -8.78 11.12
N GLU A 279 -17.68 -7.79 10.71
CA GLU A 279 -17.43 -6.38 11.03
C GLU A 279 -17.43 -6.12 12.54
N ARG A 280 -18.31 -6.78 13.29
CA ARG A 280 -18.35 -6.69 14.74
C ARG A 280 -17.14 -7.34 15.41
N VAL A 281 -16.64 -8.46 14.89
CA VAL A 281 -15.41 -9.11 15.37
C VAL A 281 -14.21 -8.20 15.13
N VAL A 282 -14.08 -7.63 13.92
CA VAL A 282 -13.03 -6.65 13.60
C VAL A 282 -13.12 -5.43 14.53
N SER A 283 -14.33 -4.91 14.76
CA SER A 283 -14.54 -3.76 15.64
C SER A 283 -14.10 -4.07 17.07
N ALA A 284 -14.48 -5.24 17.61
CA ALA A 284 -14.07 -5.66 18.95
C ALA A 284 -12.54 -5.81 19.10
N LEU A 285 -11.85 -6.32 18.07
CA LEU A 285 -10.39 -6.39 18.04
C LEU A 285 -9.75 -5.00 18.09
N VAL A 286 -10.24 -4.07 17.26
CA VAL A 286 -9.74 -2.69 17.22
C VAL A 286 -10.00 -1.97 18.53
N GLU A 287 -11.21 -2.04 19.08
CA GLU A 287 -11.55 -1.44 20.38
C GLU A 287 -10.68 -2.00 21.52
N THR A 288 -10.41 -3.31 21.51
CA THR A 288 -9.53 -3.94 22.50
C THR A 288 -8.08 -3.47 22.34
N ALA A 289 -7.58 -3.39 21.10
CA ALA A 289 -6.25 -2.88 20.80
C ALA A 289 -6.09 -1.41 21.23
N GLU A 290 -7.07 -0.56 20.96
CA GLU A 290 -7.12 0.84 21.40
C GLU A 290 -7.13 0.94 22.93
N ALA A 291 -7.96 0.15 23.61
CA ALA A 291 -8.02 0.15 25.07
C ALA A 291 -6.68 -0.27 25.72
N ILE A 292 -6.01 -1.29 25.16
CA ILE A 292 -4.70 -1.73 25.65
C ILE A 292 -3.62 -0.69 25.34
N GLY A 293 -3.61 -0.12 24.13
CA GLY A 293 -2.66 0.89 23.72
C GLY A 293 -2.77 2.18 24.54
N ALA A 294 -3.98 2.73 24.68
CA ALA A 294 -4.24 3.94 25.47
C ALA A 294 -3.85 3.77 26.94
N ALA A 295 -3.95 2.56 27.49
CA ALA A 295 -3.58 2.28 28.87
C ALA A 295 -2.10 1.94 29.07
N SER A 296 -1.33 1.74 27.99
CA SER A 296 0.09 1.35 28.03
C SER A 296 1.02 2.41 27.44
N VAL A 297 0.47 3.44 26.78
CA VAL A 297 1.23 4.51 26.13
C VAL A 297 0.95 5.83 26.84
N THR A 298 2.00 6.49 27.32
CA THR A 298 1.93 7.85 27.84
C THR A 298 2.52 8.81 26.82
N GLN A 299 1.68 9.68 26.25
CA GLN A 299 2.15 10.79 25.42
C GLN A 299 2.61 11.96 26.30
N LEU A 300 3.93 12.17 26.38
CA LEU A 300 4.51 13.41 26.87
C LEU A 300 4.24 14.50 25.83
N ARG A 301 3.36 15.45 26.18
CA ARG A 301 3.04 16.59 25.31
C ARG A 301 4.27 17.46 25.06
N SER A 302 4.99 17.21 23.98
CA SER A 302 6.07 18.08 23.52
C SER A 302 5.50 19.31 22.79
N ALA A 303 6.19 20.46 22.87
CA ALA A 303 5.78 21.67 22.13
C ALA A 303 5.86 21.48 20.61
N ALA A 304 6.79 20.65 20.13
CA ALA A 304 6.94 20.28 18.72
C ALA A 304 5.74 19.47 18.21
N GLY A 305 5.29 18.47 18.98
CA GLY A 305 4.13 17.64 18.62
C GLY A 305 2.83 18.44 18.48
N ARG A 306 2.66 19.54 19.24
CA ARG A 306 1.50 20.44 19.08
C ARG A 306 1.48 21.19 17.75
N ARG A 307 2.64 21.51 17.17
CA ARG A 307 2.73 22.20 15.88
C ARG A 307 2.45 21.24 14.72
N GLU A 308 2.99 20.04 14.80
CA GLU A 308 2.73 18.95 13.86
C GLU A 308 1.25 18.54 13.87
N GLN A 309 0.65 18.34 15.05
CA GLN A 309 -0.79 18.05 15.18
C GLN A 309 -1.70 19.17 14.65
N ARG A 310 -1.30 20.44 14.77
CA ARG A 310 -2.05 21.56 14.18
C ARG A 310 -1.96 21.55 12.66
N LEU A 311 -0.77 21.27 12.12
CA LEU A 311 -0.56 21.15 10.68
C LEU A 311 -1.36 19.97 10.13
N ASP A 312 -1.29 18.82 10.80
CA ASP A 312 -2.07 17.62 10.46
C ASP A 312 -3.56 17.91 10.49
N ARG A 313 -4.06 18.60 11.52
CA ARG A 313 -5.48 18.95 11.61
C ARG A 313 -5.91 19.92 10.52
N LEU A 314 -5.04 20.83 10.07
CA LEU A 314 -5.30 21.73 8.95
C LEU A 314 -5.29 20.97 7.61
N LEU A 315 -4.34 20.05 7.43
CA LEU A 315 -4.16 19.28 6.20
C LEU A 315 -5.20 18.17 6.03
N THR A 316 -5.70 17.59 7.14
CA THR A 316 -6.65 16.45 7.13
C THR A 316 -8.10 16.85 7.35
N SER A 317 -8.39 18.12 7.66
CA SER A 317 -9.78 18.55 7.84
C SER A 317 -10.57 18.43 6.53
N ARG A 318 -11.81 17.98 6.63
CA ARG A 318 -12.69 17.77 5.46
C ARG A 318 -12.98 19.07 4.68
N ALA A 319 -12.92 20.22 5.35
CA ALA A 319 -13.22 21.52 4.76
C ALA A 319 -11.97 22.25 4.24
N THR A 320 -10.82 22.12 4.91
CA THR A 320 -9.57 22.81 4.54
C THR A 320 -8.60 21.94 3.76
N GLY A 321 -8.67 20.61 3.91
CA GLY A 321 -7.75 19.67 3.27
C GLY A 321 -7.86 19.66 1.74
N ILE A 322 -9.08 19.58 1.19
CA ILE A 322 -9.30 19.54 -0.27
C ILE A 322 -8.89 20.88 -0.94
N PRO A 323 -9.30 22.07 -0.44
CA PRO A 323 -8.84 23.33 -1.04
C PRO A 323 -7.33 23.53 -0.96
N LEU A 324 -6.72 23.20 0.18
CA LEU A 324 -5.27 23.32 0.37
C LEU A 324 -4.50 22.37 -0.55
N MET A 325 -5.05 21.17 -0.80
CA MET A 325 -4.53 20.22 -1.77
C MET A 325 -4.56 20.73 -3.19
N LEU A 326 -5.71 21.25 -3.63
CA LEU A 326 -5.81 21.82 -4.96
C LEU A 326 -4.86 23.00 -5.13
N LEU A 327 -4.71 23.83 -4.08
CA LEU A 327 -3.78 24.96 -4.08
C LEU A 327 -2.32 24.50 -4.15
N LEU A 328 -1.94 23.49 -3.37
CA LEU A 328 -0.57 22.97 -3.34
C LEU A 328 -0.24 22.24 -4.65
N LEU A 329 -1.15 21.42 -5.18
CA LEU A 329 -1.00 20.78 -6.48
C LEU A 329 -0.92 21.82 -7.61
N ALA A 330 -1.76 22.87 -7.56
CA ALA A 330 -1.68 23.99 -8.50
C ALA A 330 -0.34 24.73 -8.38
N GLY A 331 0.19 24.92 -7.16
CA GLY A 331 1.50 25.51 -6.93
C GLY A 331 2.64 24.67 -7.51
N VAL A 332 2.62 23.36 -7.30
CA VAL A 332 3.58 22.41 -7.89
C VAL A 332 3.50 22.41 -9.42
N LEU A 333 2.30 22.35 -9.99
CA LEU A 333 2.10 22.38 -11.44
C LEU A 333 2.53 23.72 -12.04
N TRP A 334 2.19 24.84 -11.38
CA TRP A 334 2.61 26.17 -11.81
C TRP A 334 4.14 26.30 -11.79
N LEU A 335 4.78 25.91 -10.69
CA LEU A 335 6.23 25.92 -10.57
C LEU A 335 6.89 25.01 -11.60
N THR A 336 6.30 23.84 -11.88
CA THR A 336 6.80 22.91 -12.90
C THR A 336 6.72 23.53 -14.29
N ILE A 337 5.57 24.11 -14.67
CA ILE A 337 5.37 24.68 -16.02
C ILE A 337 6.24 25.93 -16.21
N THR A 338 6.16 26.89 -15.29
CA THR A 338 6.92 28.14 -15.39
C THR A 338 8.41 27.89 -15.20
N GLY A 339 8.79 27.03 -14.26
CA GLY A 339 10.17 26.68 -13.99
C GLY A 339 10.81 25.87 -15.11
N ALA A 340 10.06 24.99 -15.79
CA ALA A 340 10.59 24.19 -16.90
C ALA A 340 10.81 24.98 -18.18
N ASN A 341 10.10 26.10 -18.38
CA ASN A 341 10.26 26.91 -19.60
C ASN A 341 11.70 27.42 -19.77
N TYR A 342 12.36 27.84 -18.69
CA TYR A 342 13.74 28.33 -18.72
C TYR A 342 14.77 27.27 -19.18
N PRO A 343 14.90 26.10 -18.52
CA PRO A 343 15.81 25.05 -18.98
C PRO A 343 15.39 24.47 -20.33
N SER A 344 14.09 24.43 -20.65
CA SER A 344 13.60 23.97 -21.96
C SER A 344 14.08 24.87 -23.10
N GLN A 345 14.00 26.19 -22.91
CA GLN A 345 14.53 27.16 -23.89
C GLN A 345 16.03 27.02 -24.06
N LEU A 346 16.79 26.93 -22.95
CA LEU A 346 18.24 26.76 -23.01
C LEU A 346 18.64 25.47 -23.76
N LEU A 347 17.95 24.36 -23.50
CA LEU A 347 18.20 23.09 -24.19
C LEU A 347 17.83 23.17 -25.67
N SER A 348 16.68 23.77 -25.97
CA SER A 348 16.19 23.98 -27.33
C SER A 348 17.21 24.78 -28.13
N ASP A 349 17.62 25.94 -27.64
CA ASP A 349 18.58 26.81 -28.32
C ASP A 349 19.91 26.09 -28.59
N GLY A 350 20.42 25.33 -27.61
CA GLY A 350 21.64 24.55 -27.77
C GLY A 350 21.50 23.39 -28.76
N LEU A 351 20.42 22.62 -28.68
CA LEU A 351 20.21 21.44 -29.53
C LEU A 351 19.86 21.82 -30.96
N PHE A 352 19.09 22.89 -31.17
CA PHE A 352 18.80 23.41 -32.51
C PHE A 352 20.01 24.10 -33.12
N TRP A 353 20.86 24.78 -32.34
CA TRP A 353 22.14 25.26 -32.84
C TRP A 353 23.02 24.12 -33.37
N VAL A 354 23.06 22.98 -32.68
CA VAL A 354 23.74 21.77 -33.17
C VAL A 354 23.08 21.22 -34.44
N GLN A 355 21.75 21.25 -34.54
CA GLN A 355 21.02 20.86 -35.75
C GLN A 355 21.45 21.67 -36.97
N ASP A 356 21.61 22.98 -36.81
CA ASP A 356 22.01 23.88 -37.88
C ASP A 356 23.43 23.56 -38.35
N ARG A 357 24.36 23.32 -37.42
CA ARG A 357 25.74 22.90 -37.76
C ARG A 357 25.81 21.54 -38.43
N LEU A 358 24.97 20.59 -38.03
CA LEU A 358 24.82 19.31 -38.70
C LEU A 358 24.27 19.49 -40.12
N SER A 359 23.33 20.42 -40.31
CA SER A 359 22.78 20.73 -41.64
C SER A 359 23.84 21.33 -42.56
N ASP A 360 24.65 22.27 -42.04
CA ASP A 360 25.77 22.87 -42.77
C ASP A 360 26.82 21.81 -43.16
N LEU A 361 27.12 20.86 -42.27
CA LEU A 361 28.04 19.76 -42.56
C LEU A 361 27.54 18.84 -43.67
N PHE A 362 26.24 18.49 -43.65
CA PHE A 362 25.63 17.67 -44.71
C PHE A 362 25.57 18.41 -46.05
N ALA A 363 25.36 19.73 -46.02
CA ALA A 363 25.44 20.57 -47.21
C ALA A 363 26.87 20.65 -47.77
N TYR A 364 27.88 20.78 -46.90
CA TYR A 364 29.30 20.77 -47.30
C TYR A 364 29.72 19.42 -47.93
N LEU A 365 29.24 18.31 -47.37
CA LEU A 365 29.50 16.96 -47.89
C LEU A 365 28.67 16.61 -49.15
N ASN A 366 27.83 17.54 -49.63
CA ASN A 366 26.95 17.33 -50.79
C ASN A 366 26.05 16.09 -50.63
N ALA A 367 25.58 15.85 -49.41
CA ALA A 367 24.79 14.68 -49.08
C ALA A 367 23.41 14.70 -49.78
N PRO A 368 22.84 13.54 -50.16
CA PRO A 368 21.51 13.47 -50.77
C PRO A 368 20.42 14.04 -49.85
N ALA A 369 19.47 14.79 -50.42
CA ALA A 369 18.40 15.45 -49.67
C ALA A 369 17.55 14.47 -48.81
N TRP A 370 17.37 13.23 -49.28
CA TRP A 370 16.63 12.22 -48.51
C TRP A 370 17.35 11.82 -47.21
N LEU A 371 18.68 11.81 -47.21
CA LEU A 371 19.49 11.40 -46.07
C LEU A 371 19.54 12.49 -44.98
N HIS A 372 19.74 13.75 -45.40
CA HIS A 372 19.63 14.91 -44.51
C HIS A 372 18.21 15.02 -43.92
N GLY A 373 17.18 14.87 -44.76
CA GLY A 373 15.79 14.90 -44.33
C GLY A 373 15.45 13.82 -43.30
N ALA A 374 15.90 12.58 -43.51
CA ALA A 374 15.64 11.48 -42.59
C ALA A 374 16.39 11.62 -41.26
N LEU A 375 17.70 11.91 -41.29
CA LEU A 375 18.54 11.91 -40.10
C LEU A 375 18.46 13.20 -39.31
N VAL A 376 18.58 14.35 -39.98
CA VAL A 376 18.67 15.65 -39.30
C VAL A 376 17.28 16.21 -39.03
N LEU A 377 16.44 16.33 -40.06
CA LEU A 377 15.08 16.88 -39.91
C LEU A 377 14.08 15.86 -39.35
N GLY A 378 14.35 14.56 -39.50
CA GLY A 378 13.55 13.49 -38.92
C GLY A 378 14.02 13.17 -37.50
N VAL A 379 15.02 12.28 -37.41
CA VAL A 379 15.47 11.70 -36.14
C VAL A 379 15.98 12.74 -35.16
N TYR A 380 16.96 13.55 -35.57
CA TYR A 380 17.61 14.50 -34.67
C TYR A 380 16.64 15.57 -34.18
N ARG A 381 15.89 16.21 -35.10
CA ARG A 381 14.92 17.24 -34.73
C ARG A 381 13.86 16.74 -33.75
N VAL A 382 13.32 15.55 -33.99
CA VAL A 382 12.34 14.94 -33.06
C VAL A 382 12.98 14.66 -31.71
N LEU A 383 14.19 14.10 -31.69
CA LEU A 383 14.93 13.86 -30.45
C LEU A 383 15.20 15.16 -29.69
N ALA A 384 15.69 16.20 -30.38
CA ALA A 384 15.97 17.51 -29.81
C ALA A 384 14.71 18.14 -29.20
N TRP A 385 13.58 18.04 -29.90
CA TRP A 385 12.30 18.55 -29.40
C TRP A 385 11.80 17.77 -28.17
N VAL A 386 11.80 16.43 -28.23
CA VAL A 386 11.37 15.58 -27.11
C VAL A 386 12.23 15.85 -25.87
N VAL A 387 13.55 15.89 -26.03
CA VAL A 387 14.48 16.13 -24.91
C VAL A 387 14.31 17.55 -24.37
N SER A 388 14.16 18.57 -25.22
CA SER A 388 14.01 19.96 -24.76
C SER A 388 12.67 20.20 -24.05
N VAL A 389 11.58 19.62 -24.54
CA VAL A 389 10.23 19.93 -24.03
C VAL A 389 9.79 18.98 -22.91
N MET A 390 10.12 17.69 -22.98
CA MET A 390 9.61 16.69 -22.02
C MET A 390 10.51 16.50 -20.80
N LEU A 391 11.85 16.60 -20.96
CA LEU A 391 12.80 16.32 -19.88
C LEU A 391 12.70 17.33 -18.72
N PRO A 392 12.70 18.67 -18.96
CA PRO A 392 12.76 19.62 -17.86
C PRO A 392 11.52 19.63 -16.94
N PRO A 393 10.27 19.55 -17.43
CA PRO A 393 9.11 19.40 -16.56
C PRO A 393 9.19 18.14 -15.69
N MET A 394 9.62 17.01 -16.24
CA MET A 394 9.77 15.77 -15.47
C MET A 394 10.86 15.90 -14.40
N ALA A 395 11.99 16.51 -14.74
CA ALA A 395 13.10 16.74 -13.82
C ALA A 395 12.74 17.65 -12.64
N ILE A 396 11.75 18.53 -12.78
CA ILE A 396 11.26 19.39 -11.69
C ILE A 396 10.11 18.73 -10.94
N PHE A 397 9.15 18.15 -11.67
CA PHE A 397 7.93 17.59 -11.10
C PHE A 397 8.20 16.41 -10.18
N PHE A 398 9.02 15.43 -10.59
CA PHE A 398 9.22 14.23 -9.79
C PHE A 398 9.94 14.49 -8.46
N PRO A 399 11.04 15.25 -8.39
CA PRO A 399 11.67 15.56 -7.11
C PRO A 399 10.73 16.31 -6.17
N LEU A 400 9.94 17.25 -6.68
CA LEU A 400 8.99 18.00 -5.86
C LEU A 400 7.84 17.10 -5.37
N PHE A 401 7.39 16.17 -6.23
CA PHE A 401 6.37 15.19 -5.88
C PHE A 401 6.89 14.18 -4.84
N THR A 402 8.11 13.67 -4.99
CA THR A 402 8.76 12.78 -4.02
C THR A 402 8.91 13.48 -2.67
N LEU A 403 9.30 14.75 -2.66
CA LEU A 403 9.37 15.55 -1.43
C LEU A 403 8.00 15.68 -0.73
N LEU A 404 6.91 15.83 -1.49
CA LEU A 404 5.55 15.80 -0.93
C LEU A 404 5.14 14.42 -0.41
N GLU A 405 5.66 13.34 -1.02
CA GLU A 405 5.47 11.97 -0.56
C GLU A 405 6.19 11.74 0.77
N ASP A 406 7.46 12.17 0.87
CA ASP A 406 8.31 12.03 2.05
C ASP A 406 7.78 12.84 3.24
N PHE A 407 7.16 14.00 2.99
CA PHE A 407 6.43 14.75 4.01
C PHE A 407 5.11 14.10 4.45
N GLY A 408 4.74 12.96 3.87
CA GLY A 408 3.52 12.22 4.21
C GLY A 408 2.24 12.92 3.75
N TYR A 409 2.34 13.93 2.89
CA TYR A 409 1.18 14.69 2.43
C TYR A 409 0.28 13.86 1.51
N LEU A 410 0.89 13.13 0.57
CA LEU A 410 0.18 12.32 -0.41
C LEU A 410 -0.64 11.18 0.22
N PRO A 411 -0.12 10.37 1.17
CA PRO A 411 -0.93 9.40 1.91
C PRO A 411 -2.17 10.01 2.58
N ARG A 412 -2.05 11.23 3.15
CA ARG A 412 -3.17 11.94 3.81
C ARG A 412 -4.23 12.38 2.81
N VAL A 413 -3.80 12.88 1.66
CA VAL A 413 -4.68 13.26 0.55
C VAL A 413 -5.48 12.06 0.05
N ALA A 414 -4.81 10.93 -0.17
CA ALA A 414 -5.47 9.71 -0.61
C ALA A 414 -6.59 9.30 0.37
N PHE A 415 -6.34 9.39 1.68
CA PHE A 415 -7.35 9.10 2.71
C PHE A 415 -8.53 10.07 2.68
N VAL A 416 -8.29 11.38 2.55
CA VAL A 416 -9.38 12.38 2.49
C VAL A 416 -10.26 12.18 1.26
N LEU A 417 -9.66 11.79 0.13
CA LEU A 417 -10.38 11.54 -1.13
C LEU A 417 -11.00 10.14 -1.20
N ASP A 418 -10.61 9.22 -0.32
CA ASP A 418 -11.03 7.83 -0.36
C ASP A 418 -12.55 7.69 -0.37
N HIS A 419 -13.26 8.42 0.50
CA HIS A 419 -14.73 8.40 0.53
C HIS A 419 -15.37 8.87 -0.80
N ALA A 420 -14.73 9.77 -1.54
CA ALA A 420 -15.22 10.23 -2.84
C ALA A 420 -14.99 9.17 -3.93
N PHE A 421 -13.81 8.53 -3.94
CA PHE A 421 -13.47 7.46 -4.87
C PHE A 421 -14.27 6.17 -4.60
N GLN A 422 -14.54 5.84 -3.33
CA GLN A 422 -15.36 4.68 -2.96
C GLN A 422 -16.78 4.77 -3.55
N ARG A 423 -17.37 5.97 -3.64
CA ARG A 423 -18.67 6.18 -4.32
C ARG A 423 -18.62 5.83 -5.81
N ALA A 424 -17.45 5.94 -6.43
CA ALA A 424 -17.20 5.55 -7.81
C ALA A 424 -16.68 4.10 -7.95
N LYS A 425 -16.68 3.30 -6.86
CA LYS A 425 -16.09 1.95 -6.79
C LYS A 425 -14.59 1.94 -7.13
N ALA A 426 -13.88 2.94 -6.62
CA ALA A 426 -12.45 3.14 -6.78
C ALA A 426 -11.76 3.41 -5.43
N CYS A 427 -10.42 3.38 -5.40
CA CYS A 427 -9.61 3.60 -4.21
C CYS A 427 -9.07 5.03 -4.14
N GLY A 428 -8.97 5.62 -2.94
CA GLY A 428 -8.34 6.92 -2.72
C GLY A 428 -6.89 7.01 -3.20
N LYS A 429 -6.15 5.90 -3.26
CA LYS A 429 -4.80 5.83 -3.87
C LYS A 429 -4.79 6.26 -5.34
N GLN A 430 -5.92 6.13 -6.05
CA GLN A 430 -6.06 6.59 -7.44
C GLN A 430 -5.87 8.11 -7.58
N ALA A 431 -6.18 8.89 -6.56
CA ALA A 431 -5.94 10.33 -6.59
C ALA A 431 -4.45 10.65 -6.83
N LEU A 432 -3.56 9.86 -6.24
CA LEU A 432 -2.11 10.04 -6.36
C LEU A 432 -1.64 9.76 -7.79
N THR A 433 -2.13 8.68 -8.39
CA THR A 433 -1.76 8.27 -9.73
C THR A 433 -2.29 9.25 -10.78
N MET A 434 -3.47 9.82 -10.54
CA MET A 434 -4.04 10.88 -11.38
C MET A 434 -3.27 12.20 -11.26
N CYS A 435 -2.83 12.56 -10.05
CA CYS A 435 -1.97 13.73 -9.83
C CYS A 435 -0.64 13.59 -10.58
N MET A 436 0.00 12.41 -10.51
CA MET A 436 1.19 12.12 -11.33
C MET A 436 0.89 12.18 -12.83
N GLY A 437 -0.29 11.73 -13.24
CA GLY A 437 -0.75 11.75 -14.63
C GLY A 437 -0.80 13.14 -15.27
N PHE A 438 -1.09 14.19 -14.48
CA PHE A 438 -1.07 15.58 -14.95
C PHE A 438 0.33 16.05 -15.35
N GLY A 439 1.37 15.56 -14.67
CA GLY A 439 2.76 15.78 -15.07
C GLY A 439 3.13 14.89 -16.26
N CYS A 440 3.06 13.57 -16.05
CA CYS A 440 3.34 12.58 -17.07
C CYS A 440 2.37 11.39 -16.95
N ASN A 441 1.50 11.25 -17.95
CA ASN A 441 0.52 10.16 -17.99
C ASN A 441 1.18 8.77 -17.95
N ALA A 442 2.33 8.58 -18.61
CA ALA A 442 3.07 7.31 -18.55
C ALA A 442 3.48 6.96 -17.11
N ALA A 443 4.01 7.93 -16.37
CA ALA A 443 4.35 7.74 -14.96
C ALA A 443 3.12 7.51 -14.08
N GLY A 444 2.01 8.23 -14.35
CA GLY A 444 0.74 7.99 -13.67
C GLY A 444 0.24 6.56 -13.84
N VAL A 445 0.26 6.03 -15.08
CA VAL A 445 -0.16 4.65 -15.38
C VAL A 445 0.75 3.61 -14.71
N VAL A 446 2.07 3.81 -14.74
CA VAL A 446 3.02 2.93 -14.01
C VAL A 446 2.79 3.00 -12.50
N GLY A 447 2.45 4.19 -11.99
CA GLY A 447 2.11 4.45 -10.60
C GLY A 447 0.88 3.68 -10.10
N CYS A 448 -0.03 3.25 -10.98
CA CYS A 448 -1.20 2.44 -10.60
C CYS A 448 -0.84 1.12 -9.91
N ARG A 449 0.43 0.69 -9.96
CA ARG A 449 0.94 -0.46 -9.20
C ARG A 449 0.74 -0.36 -7.69
N ILE A 450 0.56 0.84 -7.13
CA ILE A 450 0.32 1.04 -5.69
C ILE A 450 -1.08 0.59 -5.23
N ILE A 451 -1.98 0.31 -6.18
CA ILE A 451 -3.36 -0.12 -5.92
C ILE A 451 -3.40 -1.65 -5.87
N ASP A 452 -3.82 -2.18 -4.73
CA ASP A 452 -3.78 -3.61 -4.41
C ASP A 452 -4.85 -4.39 -5.18
N SER A 453 -6.07 -3.84 -5.22
CA SER A 453 -7.21 -4.46 -5.91
C SER A 453 -7.02 -4.42 -7.43
N PRO A 454 -7.04 -5.57 -8.12
CA PRO A 454 -6.82 -5.63 -9.58
C PRO A 454 -7.91 -4.89 -10.36
N ARG A 455 -9.17 -4.91 -9.86
CA ARG A 455 -10.29 -4.20 -10.47
C ARG A 455 -10.12 -2.68 -10.37
N GLU A 456 -9.78 -2.19 -9.18
CA GLU A 456 -9.58 -0.75 -8.95
C GLU A 456 -8.35 -0.22 -9.68
N ARG A 457 -7.29 -1.03 -9.74
CA ARG A 457 -6.08 -0.72 -10.52
C ARG A 457 -6.40 -0.55 -12.00
N LEU A 458 -7.25 -1.41 -12.57
CA LEU A 458 -7.67 -1.28 -13.97
C LEU A 458 -8.44 0.03 -14.21
N ILE A 459 -9.35 0.39 -13.30
CA ILE A 459 -10.09 1.66 -13.36
C ILE A 459 -9.11 2.85 -13.31
N ALA A 460 -8.10 2.80 -12.43
CA ALA A 460 -7.08 3.84 -12.33
C ALA A 460 -6.24 3.96 -13.62
N ILE A 461 -5.83 2.84 -14.22
CA ILE A 461 -5.08 2.83 -15.51
C ILE A 461 -5.92 3.47 -16.63
N LEU A 462 -7.20 3.10 -16.73
CA LEU A 462 -8.10 3.62 -17.76
C LEU A 462 -8.39 5.11 -17.55
N THR A 463 -8.62 5.54 -16.31
CA THR A 463 -8.92 6.94 -16.00
C THR A 463 -7.70 7.85 -16.15
N ASN A 464 -6.49 7.37 -15.81
CA ASN A 464 -5.25 8.11 -16.08
C ASN A 464 -5.07 8.43 -17.55
N ASN A 465 -5.49 7.54 -18.45
CA ASN A 465 -5.46 7.82 -19.87
C ASN A 465 -6.30 9.03 -20.30
N PHE A 466 -7.23 9.52 -19.48
CA PHE A 466 -8.00 10.74 -19.77
C PHE A 466 -7.43 12.00 -19.10
N VAL A 467 -6.35 11.85 -18.31
CA VAL A 467 -5.68 12.99 -17.68
C VAL A 467 -4.84 13.73 -18.73
N PRO A 468 -4.99 15.06 -18.86
CA PRO A 468 -4.19 15.84 -19.79
C PRO A 468 -2.74 15.92 -19.31
N CYS A 469 -1.79 15.68 -20.22
CA CYS A 469 -0.36 15.89 -19.99
C CYS A 469 0.25 16.69 -21.15
N ASN A 470 1.42 17.29 -20.93
CA ASN A 470 2.12 18.11 -21.93
C ASN A 470 2.36 17.38 -23.27
N GLY A 471 2.59 16.06 -23.24
CA GLY A 471 2.79 15.27 -24.46
C GLY A 471 1.52 15.01 -25.27
N ARG A 472 0.32 15.14 -24.66
CA ARG A 472 -0.97 14.88 -25.32
C ARG A 472 -1.71 16.15 -25.73
N PHE A 473 -1.49 17.24 -24.99
CA PHE A 473 -1.97 18.58 -25.33
C PHE A 473 -0.76 19.51 -25.51
N PRO A 474 -0.08 19.44 -26.67
CA PRO A 474 0.96 20.41 -26.97
C PRO A 474 0.34 21.82 -26.94
N PRO A 475 1.09 22.84 -26.50
CA PRO A 475 0.61 24.21 -26.61
C PRO A 475 0.24 24.48 -28.08
N PRO A 476 -0.92 25.11 -28.34
CA PRO A 476 -1.29 25.43 -29.70
C PRO A 476 -0.18 26.29 -30.31
N GLU A 477 0.42 25.80 -31.40
CA GLU A 477 1.33 26.61 -32.20
C GLU A 477 0.59 27.91 -32.54
N LYS A 478 1.24 29.05 -32.26
CA LYS A 478 0.75 30.37 -32.64
C LYS A 478 0.59 30.37 -34.17
N GLY A 479 -0.62 30.12 -34.67
CA GLY A 479 -0.95 30.29 -36.08
C GLY A 479 -1.97 29.34 -36.70
N GLN A 480 -2.34 28.20 -36.12
CA GLN A 480 -3.32 27.30 -36.77
C GLN A 480 -4.27 26.64 -35.78
N ILE A 481 -5.47 27.19 -35.64
CA ILE A 481 -6.64 26.41 -35.22
C ILE A 481 -7.34 25.99 -36.51
N ALA A 482 -6.96 24.84 -37.07
CA ALA A 482 -7.86 24.14 -38.00
C ALA A 482 -8.89 23.36 -37.14
N PRO A 483 -10.21 23.55 -37.37
CA PRO A 483 -11.22 22.76 -36.67
C PRO A 483 -11.08 21.27 -37.04
N PRO A 484 -11.54 20.34 -36.16
CA PRO A 484 -11.32 18.92 -36.36
C PRO A 484 -12.16 18.43 -37.54
N GLY A 485 -11.48 18.11 -38.65
CA GLY A 485 -12.11 17.62 -39.89
C GLY A 485 -11.20 17.57 -41.14
N GLN A 486 -10.02 18.18 -41.12
CA GLN A 486 -9.13 18.25 -42.30
C GLN A 486 -7.67 17.82 -42.03
N GLN A 487 -7.44 16.78 -41.22
CA GLN A 487 -6.09 16.20 -41.07
C GLN A 487 -5.76 15.09 -42.08
N GLY A 488 -6.46 15.06 -43.22
CA GLY A 488 -6.15 14.18 -44.33
C GLY A 488 -6.07 14.98 -45.62
N LEU A 489 -4.91 14.91 -46.28
CA LEU A 489 -4.57 15.54 -47.57
C LEU A 489 -4.31 17.05 -47.53
N GLN A 490 -3.04 17.44 -47.54
CA GLN A 490 -2.53 18.45 -48.48
C GLN A 490 -1.01 18.41 -48.54
N GLY A 491 -0.49 17.88 -49.65
CA GLY A 491 0.84 18.20 -50.15
C GLY A 491 0.69 19.19 -51.31
N LEU A 492 1.43 20.31 -51.24
CA LEU A 492 2.02 21.12 -52.33
C LEU A 492 2.37 22.55 -51.79
N PRO A 493 3.50 23.18 -52.20
CA PRO A 493 3.88 24.55 -51.83
C PRO A 493 3.44 25.56 -52.93
N PRO A 494 3.82 26.87 -52.92
CA PRO A 494 4.30 27.79 -51.87
C PRO A 494 3.49 29.12 -51.81
N GLY A 495 3.77 30.00 -50.84
CA GLY A 495 3.57 31.45 -51.04
C GLY A 495 3.30 32.31 -49.79
N GLY A 496 4.20 33.25 -49.50
CA GLY A 496 3.83 34.59 -49.02
C GLY A 496 4.10 34.95 -47.55
N GLY A 497 5.15 35.76 -47.34
CA GLY A 497 5.07 36.94 -46.47
C GLY A 497 5.33 36.76 -44.96
N VAL A 498 6.57 37.04 -44.55
CA VAL A 498 6.91 37.39 -43.17
C VAL A 498 6.39 38.80 -42.87
N GLY A 499 5.52 38.94 -41.87
CA GLY A 499 5.11 40.21 -41.28
C GLY A 499 5.63 40.35 -39.86
N ARG A 500 6.52 41.31 -39.65
CA ARG A 500 7.03 41.79 -38.36
C ARG A 500 5.88 42.34 -37.52
N ASP A 501 5.71 41.83 -36.30
CA ASP A 501 5.78 42.62 -35.05
C ASP A 501 5.55 41.70 -33.86
N GLY A 502 6.57 41.64 -33.01
CA GLY A 502 6.60 40.83 -31.79
C GLY A 502 5.80 41.45 -30.64
N GLN A 503 5.56 40.60 -29.65
CA GLN A 503 4.85 40.80 -28.38
C GLN A 503 3.31 40.70 -28.42
N ALA A 504 2.82 39.63 -27.80
CA ALA A 504 1.51 39.61 -27.15
C ALA A 504 1.58 38.71 -25.91
N ASP A 505 1.33 39.33 -24.75
CA ASP A 505 1.35 38.77 -23.40
C ASP A 505 0.32 37.65 -23.18
N PHE A 506 0.74 36.61 -22.45
CA PHE A 506 -0.10 35.48 -22.10
C PHE A 506 -0.89 35.77 -20.80
N ASN A 507 -2.12 36.27 -20.93
CA ASN A 507 -2.99 36.56 -19.78
C ASN A 507 -3.88 35.34 -19.45
N VAL A 508 -3.45 34.54 -18.46
CA VAL A 508 -4.10 33.30 -17.96
C VAL A 508 -5.59 33.50 -17.61
N SER A 509 -5.96 34.72 -17.18
CA SER A 509 -7.34 35.10 -16.84
C SER A 509 -8.33 34.89 -18.00
N ARG A 510 -7.89 35.12 -19.25
CA ARG A 510 -8.75 34.97 -20.44
C ARG A 510 -8.94 33.50 -20.84
N VAL A 511 -7.93 32.66 -20.64
CA VAL A 511 -7.99 31.22 -20.94
C VAL A 511 -8.93 30.51 -19.97
N ILE A 512 -8.86 30.88 -18.68
CA ILE A 512 -9.76 30.38 -17.64
C ILE A 512 -11.20 30.89 -17.89
N ALA A 513 -11.38 32.19 -18.20
CA ALA A 513 -12.70 32.75 -18.51
C ALA A 513 -13.37 32.09 -19.74
N ALA A 514 -12.60 31.67 -20.75
CA ALA A 514 -13.12 30.99 -21.92
C ALA A 514 -13.59 29.53 -21.64
N HIS A 515 -13.09 28.89 -20.58
CA HIS A 515 -13.40 27.49 -20.26
C HIS A 515 -14.38 27.31 -19.09
N ILE A 516 -14.58 28.36 -18.28
CA ILE A 516 -15.60 28.40 -17.21
C ILE A 516 -17.03 28.11 -17.71
N PRO A 517 -17.50 28.61 -18.87
CA PRO A 517 -18.85 28.32 -19.37
C PRO A 517 -19.06 26.83 -19.66
N ARG A 518 -18.03 26.13 -20.18
CA ARG A 518 -18.08 24.68 -20.46
C ARG A 518 -18.13 23.84 -19.19
N LEU A 519 -17.43 24.26 -18.14
CA LEU A 519 -17.46 23.65 -16.80
C LEU A 519 -18.82 23.88 -16.09
N LEU A 520 -19.41 25.06 -16.24
CA LEU A 520 -20.74 25.37 -15.68
C LEU A 520 -21.87 24.65 -16.43
N PHE A 521 -21.74 24.47 -17.75
CA PHE A 521 -22.73 23.72 -18.55
C PHE A 521 -22.79 22.23 -18.16
N HIS A 522 -21.63 21.62 -17.85
CA HIS A 522 -21.57 20.25 -17.33
C HIS A 522 -22.20 20.11 -15.93
N LYS A 523 -22.06 21.14 -15.08
CA LYS A 523 -22.70 21.18 -13.75
C LYS A 523 -24.22 21.36 -13.83
N ALA A 524 -24.71 22.13 -14.81
CA ALA A 524 -26.14 22.29 -15.06
C ALA A 524 -26.80 21.02 -15.63
N MET A 525 -26.11 20.27 -16.50
CA MET A 525 -26.60 18.97 -17.00
C MET A 525 -26.70 17.89 -15.91
N LEU A 526 -25.76 17.87 -14.96
CA LEU A 526 -25.77 16.92 -13.83
C LEU A 526 -26.86 17.24 -12.78
N LEU A 527 -27.31 18.49 -12.68
CA LEU A 527 -28.35 18.91 -11.75
C LEU A 527 -29.77 18.87 -12.34
N GLY A 528 -29.92 18.83 -13.67
CA GLY A 528 -31.22 18.80 -14.36
C GLY A 528 -31.96 17.45 -14.36
N GLY A 529 -31.34 16.38 -13.86
CA GLY A 529 -31.85 15.00 -13.97
C GLY A 529 -32.75 14.50 -12.83
N LYS A 530 -33.03 15.28 -11.78
CA LYS A 530 -33.93 14.86 -10.68
C LYS A 530 -35.16 15.77 -10.58
N LYS A 531 -36.13 15.56 -11.47
CA LYS A 531 -37.55 15.87 -11.18
C LYS A 531 -38.12 14.70 -10.37
N GLU A 532 -38.02 14.78 -9.05
CA GLU A 532 -38.73 13.93 -8.11
C GLU A 532 -40.25 14.05 -8.33
N ARG A 533 -40.90 12.97 -8.77
CA ARG A 533 -42.33 12.77 -8.56
C ARG A 533 -42.56 12.55 -7.07
N ARG A 534 -42.91 13.60 -6.34
CA ARG A 534 -43.44 13.50 -4.96
C ARG A 534 -44.85 12.89 -5.02
N GLY A 535 -44.97 11.62 -4.64
CA GLY A 535 -46.24 11.02 -4.23
C GLY A 535 -46.66 11.55 -2.85
N PRO A 536 -47.98 11.61 -2.54
CA PRO A 536 -48.48 12.24 -1.32
C PRO A 536 -48.19 11.36 -0.09
N ARG A 537 -47.69 11.99 0.98
CA ARG A 537 -47.54 11.37 2.31
C ARG A 537 -48.92 11.08 2.92
N PRO A 538 -49.15 9.89 3.51
CA PRO A 538 -50.28 9.73 4.42
C PRO A 538 -49.96 10.39 5.76
N ARG A 539 -50.93 11.14 6.28
CA ARG A 539 -50.94 11.67 7.64
C ARG A 539 -51.32 10.55 8.60
N ARG A 540 -50.43 10.22 9.55
CA ARG A 540 -50.67 10.21 11.00
C ARG A 540 -49.37 9.89 11.72
#